data_AF-A0A2V5Q9L7-F1
#
_entry.id   AF-A0A2V5Q9L7-F1
#
_cell.length_a   1.000
_cell.length_b   1.000
_cell.length_c   1.000
_cell.angle_alpha   90.00
_cell.angle_beta   90.00
_cell.angle_gamma   90.00
#
_symmetry.space_group_name_H-M   'P 1'
#
loop_
_entity.id
_entity.type
_entity.pdbx_description
1 polymer ?
#
loop_
_entity_poly.entity_id
_entity_poly.type
_entity_poly.pdbx_seq_one_letter_code
_entity_poly.pdbx_strand_id
1 'polypeptide(L)'
;MTRATTLIIAAIAFLCSTAAATSPPVTFESPCECHDNHGEHRWAVKNDPSTPPVDASAIQAVTPSDVFSWPGPAEHLTQSSERTGIENNWFALTGRVVAVKVEMDGDLHVALQDATGDKAGIVVCEIPAKQQWCSIRETVFSWTTTRFPFHTSSDRKLKLIGASIITVTGKA
;
A
#
# COMPACT_ATOMS: atom_id res chain seq x y z
N MET A 1 -20.63 42.92 64.22
CA MET A 1 -20.32 43.08 62.79
C MET A 1 -19.09 42.24 62.48
N THR A 2 -19.27 41.08 61.87
CA THR A 2 -18.18 40.12 61.58
C THR A 2 -18.07 40.01 60.07
N ARG A 3 -16.94 40.46 59.51
CA ARG A 3 -16.64 40.46 58.07
C ARG A 3 -16.41 39.02 57.59
N ALA A 4 -17.18 38.57 56.61
CA ALA A 4 -16.92 37.34 55.89
C ALA A 4 -15.85 37.60 54.83
N THR A 5 -14.74 36.88 54.91
CA THR A 5 -13.64 36.91 53.93
C THR A 5 -13.94 35.90 52.84
N THR A 6 -14.26 36.36 51.63
CA THR A 6 -14.51 35.50 50.48
C THR A 6 -13.19 34.99 49.92
N LEU A 7 -12.92 33.68 50.05
CA LEU A 7 -11.81 32.98 49.41
C LEU A 7 -12.19 32.67 47.95
N ILE A 8 -11.48 33.28 47.00
CA ILE A 8 -11.59 32.95 45.57
C ILE A 8 -10.64 31.78 45.30
N ILE A 9 -11.20 30.59 45.11
CA ILE A 9 -10.45 29.42 44.65
C ILE A 9 -10.38 29.50 43.13
N ALA A 10 -9.21 29.90 42.59
CA ALA A 10 -8.94 29.77 41.17
C ALA A 10 -8.72 28.28 40.84
N ALA A 11 -9.68 27.66 40.15
CA ALA A 11 -9.53 26.32 39.63
C ALA A 11 -8.50 26.33 38.49
N ILE A 12 -7.29 25.86 38.76
CA ILE A 12 -6.27 25.61 37.73
C ILE A 12 -6.63 24.28 37.08
N ALA A 13 -7.32 24.36 35.93
CA ALA A 13 -7.56 23.19 35.09
C ALA A 13 -6.23 22.81 34.41
N PHE A 14 -5.58 21.76 34.92
CA PHE A 14 -4.44 21.13 34.28
C PHE A 14 -4.96 20.33 33.08
N LEU A 15 -5.01 20.94 31.89
CA LEU A 15 -5.24 20.20 30.65
C LEU A 15 -4.01 19.33 30.37
N CYS A 16 -4.07 18.06 30.78
CA CYS A 16 -3.16 17.04 30.28
C CYS A 16 -3.42 16.87 28.78
N SER A 17 -2.64 17.57 27.95
CA SER A 17 -2.59 17.34 26.52
C SER A 17 -1.85 16.02 26.33
N THR A 18 -2.57 14.91 26.17
CA THR A 18 -1.96 13.67 25.71
C THR A 18 -1.45 13.92 24.29
N ALA A 19 -0.14 14.12 24.13
CA ALA A 19 0.47 14.06 22.82
C ALA A 19 0.10 12.71 22.21
N ALA A 20 -0.54 12.72 21.04
CA ALA A 20 -0.86 11.50 20.33
C ALA A 20 0.47 10.74 20.12
N ALA A 21 0.53 9.49 20.60
CA ALA A 21 1.69 8.64 20.39
C ALA A 21 1.86 8.48 18.88
N THR A 22 2.95 9.04 18.34
CA THR A 22 3.31 8.82 16.95
C THR A 22 3.86 7.40 16.88
N SER A 23 3.28 6.55 16.02
CA SER A 23 3.82 5.22 15.78
C SER A 23 5.30 5.33 15.38
N PRO A 24 6.15 4.41 15.83
CA PRO A 24 7.57 4.45 15.49
C PRO A 24 7.76 4.44 13.96
N PRO A 25 8.79 5.13 13.42
CA PRO A 25 9.10 5.08 12.01
C PRO A 25 9.36 3.65 11.55
N VAL A 26 8.94 3.34 10.33
CA VAL A 26 9.28 2.09 9.65
C VAL A 26 10.66 2.26 9.04
N THR A 27 11.53 1.26 9.23
CA THR A 27 12.84 1.23 8.57
C THR A 27 12.83 0.19 7.47
N PHE A 28 13.36 0.59 6.33
CA PHE A 28 13.71 -0.30 5.24
C PHE A 28 15.22 -0.46 5.23
N GLU A 29 15.70 -1.64 5.59
CA GLU A 29 17.13 -1.98 5.64
C GLU A 29 17.66 -2.40 4.26
N SER A 30 16.80 -3.03 3.47
CA SER A 30 17.09 -3.47 2.12
C SER A 30 15.78 -3.62 1.33
N PRO A 31 15.83 -3.93 0.02
CA PRO A 31 14.63 -4.30 -0.72
C PRO A 31 13.79 -5.38 -0.05
N CYS A 32 14.42 -6.31 0.67
CA CYS A 32 13.77 -7.51 1.20
C CYS A 32 13.53 -7.46 2.71
N GLU A 33 14.11 -6.48 3.40
CA GLU A 33 14.07 -6.37 4.85
C GLU A 33 13.50 -5.02 5.28
N CYS A 34 12.46 -5.09 6.11
CA CYS A 34 11.76 -3.95 6.68
C CYS A 34 11.34 -4.31 8.10
N HIS A 35 11.64 -3.43 9.06
CA HIS A 35 11.30 -3.61 10.47
C HIS A 35 10.43 -2.47 10.99
N ASP A 36 9.77 -2.71 12.12
CA ASP A 36 8.82 -1.80 12.75
C ASP A 36 7.62 -1.42 11.85
N ASN A 37 7.28 -2.26 10.87
CA ASN A 37 6.09 -2.08 10.04
C ASN A 37 4.81 -2.37 10.83
N HIS A 38 3.71 -1.71 10.46
CA HIS A 38 2.46 -1.72 11.22
C HIS A 38 1.41 -2.69 10.63
N GLY A 39 1.86 -3.71 9.90
CA GLY A 39 1.00 -4.61 9.12
C GLY A 39 0.26 -5.70 9.93
N GLU A 40 -0.20 -5.40 11.15
CA GLU A 40 -0.80 -6.39 12.07
C GLU A 40 -2.11 -7.02 11.52
N HIS A 41 -2.78 -6.35 10.58
CA HIS A 41 -4.03 -6.82 9.97
C HIS A 41 -3.93 -6.84 8.44
N ARG A 42 -3.28 -7.88 7.90
CA ARG A 42 -3.26 -8.13 6.45
C ARG A 42 -4.58 -8.75 6.01
N TRP A 43 -5.20 -8.19 4.96
CA TRP A 43 -6.36 -8.81 4.32
C TRP A 43 -6.03 -10.24 3.90
N ALA A 44 -7.01 -11.16 3.97
CA ALA A 44 -6.80 -12.57 3.58
C ALA A 44 -6.18 -12.70 2.18
N VAL A 45 -6.60 -11.81 1.29
CA VAL A 45 -6.08 -11.58 -0.08
C VAL A 45 -4.56 -11.44 -0.14
N LYS A 46 -3.94 -10.69 0.79
CA LYS A 46 -2.47 -10.48 0.86
C LYS A 46 -1.69 -11.74 1.23
N ASN A 47 -2.38 -12.78 1.70
CA ASN A 47 -1.81 -14.06 2.10
C ASN A 47 -2.18 -15.21 1.15
N ASP A 48 -2.85 -14.94 0.02
CA ASP A 48 -3.21 -15.96 -0.97
C ASP A 48 -1.93 -16.63 -1.53
N PRO A 49 -1.73 -17.95 -1.30
CA PRO A 49 -0.54 -18.66 -1.76
C PRO A 49 -0.64 -19.11 -3.23
N SER A 50 -1.75 -18.81 -3.92
CA SER A 50 -1.97 -19.24 -5.30
C SER A 50 -0.87 -18.71 -6.22
N THR A 51 -0.40 -19.56 -7.12
CA THR A 51 0.57 -19.19 -8.16
C THR A 51 -0.13 -19.07 -9.52
N PRO A 52 0.38 -18.25 -10.45
CA PRO A 52 -0.20 -18.12 -11.77
C PRO A 52 -0.35 -19.48 -12.47
N PRO A 53 -1.44 -19.71 -13.23
CA PRO A 53 -1.62 -20.95 -13.97
C PRO A 53 -0.52 -21.10 -15.03
N VAL A 54 -0.10 -22.35 -15.27
CA VAL A 54 0.90 -22.67 -16.31
C VAL A 54 0.34 -22.45 -17.71
N ASP A 55 -0.97 -22.67 -17.88
CA ASP A 55 -1.67 -22.39 -19.13
C ASP A 55 -1.87 -20.87 -19.29
N ALA A 56 -1.15 -20.28 -20.24
CA ALA A 56 -1.23 -18.86 -20.56
C ALA A 56 -2.63 -18.42 -21.01
N SER A 57 -3.45 -19.33 -21.54
CA SER A 57 -4.83 -19.01 -21.95
C SER A 57 -5.77 -18.76 -20.76
N ALA A 58 -5.39 -19.23 -19.56
CA ALA A 58 -6.09 -18.95 -18.32
C ALA A 58 -5.74 -17.58 -17.71
N ILE A 59 -4.84 -16.83 -18.34
CA ILE A 59 -4.42 -15.49 -17.90
C ILE A 59 -4.96 -14.44 -18.86
N GLN A 60 -5.92 -13.66 -18.41
CA GLN A 60 -6.53 -12.62 -19.23
C GLN A 60 -5.63 -11.38 -19.31
N ALA A 61 -5.24 -10.98 -20.51
CA ALA A 61 -4.54 -9.71 -20.71
C ALA A 61 -5.48 -8.53 -20.53
N VAL A 62 -5.07 -7.55 -19.73
CA VAL A 62 -5.84 -6.32 -19.43
C VAL A 62 -4.92 -5.11 -19.33
N THR A 63 -5.50 -3.93 -19.51
CA THR A 63 -4.86 -2.63 -19.29
C THR A 63 -5.42 -1.96 -18.02
N PRO A 64 -4.71 -0.98 -17.44
CA PRO A 64 -5.23 -0.21 -16.32
C PRO A 64 -6.61 0.42 -16.59
N SER A 65 -6.87 0.89 -17.81
CA SER A 65 -8.18 1.43 -18.18
C SER A 65 -9.29 0.37 -18.23
N ASP A 66 -8.98 -0.88 -18.59
CA ASP A 66 -9.95 -1.99 -18.54
C ASP A 66 -10.38 -2.25 -17.10
N VAL A 67 -9.40 -2.37 -16.19
CA VAL A 67 -9.64 -2.61 -14.75
C VAL A 67 -10.36 -1.43 -14.10
N PHE A 68 -9.96 -0.19 -14.42
CA PHE A 68 -10.60 1.02 -13.92
C PHE A 68 -12.08 1.13 -14.34
N SER A 69 -12.45 0.48 -15.45
CA SER A 69 -13.82 0.45 -15.95
C SER A 69 -14.67 -0.68 -15.34
N TRP A 70 -14.10 -1.54 -14.50
CA TRP A 70 -14.86 -2.61 -13.86
C TRP A 70 -15.90 -2.05 -12.89
N PRO A 71 -17.10 -2.66 -12.83
CA PRO A 71 -18.07 -2.29 -11.82
C PRO A 71 -17.49 -2.60 -10.43
N GLY A 72 -17.75 -1.70 -9.47
CA GLY A 72 -17.44 -1.97 -8.07
C GLY A 72 -18.22 -3.18 -7.55
N PRO A 73 -17.80 -3.74 -6.40
CA PRO A 73 -18.49 -4.87 -5.78
C PRO A 73 -19.94 -4.47 -5.45
N ALA A 74 -20.88 -5.37 -5.77
CA ALA A 74 -22.30 -5.17 -5.44
C ALA A 74 -22.59 -5.38 -3.94
N GLU A 75 -21.71 -6.10 -3.25
CA GLU A 75 -21.84 -6.45 -1.84
C GLU A 75 -21.05 -5.51 -0.94
N HIS A 76 -21.46 -5.44 0.33
CA HIS A 76 -20.72 -4.70 1.35
C HIS A 76 -19.48 -5.52 1.79
N LEU A 77 -18.29 -5.03 1.47
CA LEU A 77 -17.02 -5.68 1.81
C LEU A 77 -16.47 -5.16 3.15
N THR A 78 -15.88 -6.05 3.94
CA THR A 78 -15.13 -5.74 5.16
C THR A 78 -13.69 -6.24 5.04
N GLN A 79 -12.83 -5.91 6.02
CA GLN A 79 -11.44 -6.39 6.05
C GLN A 79 -11.30 -7.92 6.15
N SER A 80 -12.39 -8.62 6.50
CA SER A 80 -12.44 -10.08 6.58
C SER A 80 -13.12 -10.73 5.37
N SER A 81 -13.59 -9.96 4.38
CA SER A 81 -14.18 -10.50 3.17
C SER A 81 -13.14 -11.25 2.34
N GLU A 82 -13.53 -12.39 1.77
CA GLU A 82 -12.74 -13.10 0.77
C GLU A 82 -12.90 -12.46 -0.61
N ARG A 83 -12.00 -12.82 -1.55
CA ARG A 83 -12.15 -12.44 -2.96
C ARG A 83 -13.45 -13.01 -3.53
N THR A 84 -14.15 -12.21 -4.33
CA THR A 84 -15.38 -12.67 -4.99
C THR A 84 -15.38 -12.32 -6.47
N GLY A 85 -16.16 -13.06 -7.27
CA GLY A 85 -16.36 -12.78 -8.68
C GLY A 85 -15.05 -12.71 -9.48
N ILE A 86 -14.87 -11.62 -10.23
CA ILE A 86 -13.76 -11.40 -11.17
C ILE A 86 -12.39 -11.33 -10.48
N GLU A 87 -12.33 -10.97 -9.19
CA GLU A 87 -11.07 -10.93 -8.43
C GLU A 87 -10.39 -12.29 -8.31
N ASN A 88 -11.14 -13.39 -8.47
CA ASN A 88 -10.56 -14.74 -8.45
C ASN A 88 -9.85 -15.14 -9.77
N ASN A 89 -10.02 -14.37 -10.83
CA ASN A 89 -9.41 -14.64 -12.13
C ASN A 89 -7.96 -14.16 -12.18
N TRP A 90 -7.18 -14.76 -13.08
CA TRP A 90 -5.80 -14.37 -13.31
C TRP A 90 -5.70 -13.37 -14.45
N PHE A 91 -4.95 -12.30 -14.20
CA PHE A 91 -4.74 -11.22 -15.14
C PHE A 91 -3.27 -10.98 -15.43
N ALA A 92 -2.99 -10.58 -16.66
CA ALA A 92 -1.72 -9.98 -17.07
C ALA A 92 -1.95 -8.49 -17.32
N LEU A 93 -1.75 -7.67 -16.29
CA LEU A 93 -1.95 -6.23 -16.32
C LEU A 93 -0.73 -5.54 -16.90
N THR A 94 -0.86 -4.95 -18.09
CA THR A 94 0.25 -4.24 -18.73
C THR A 94 0.07 -2.73 -18.66
N GLY A 95 1.03 -2.03 -18.06
CA GLY A 95 0.95 -0.59 -17.87
C GLY A 95 2.29 0.09 -17.64
N ARG A 96 2.28 1.42 -17.72
CA ARG A 96 3.40 2.30 -17.40
C ARG A 96 3.42 2.59 -15.90
N VAL A 97 4.57 2.40 -15.27
CA VAL A 97 4.80 2.78 -13.87
C VAL A 97 4.81 4.31 -13.75
N VAL A 98 3.91 4.85 -12.91
CA VAL A 98 3.77 6.30 -12.67
C VAL A 98 4.03 6.70 -11.21
N ALA A 99 4.00 5.72 -10.31
CA ALA A 99 4.42 5.89 -8.92
C ALA A 99 4.84 4.55 -8.32
N VAL A 100 5.82 4.61 -7.43
CA VAL A 100 6.10 3.58 -6.44
C VAL A 100 5.99 4.25 -5.08
N LYS A 101 5.21 3.67 -4.17
CA LYS A 101 5.06 4.13 -2.78
C LYS A 101 5.46 2.98 -1.84
N VAL A 102 6.17 3.31 -0.77
CA VAL A 102 6.29 2.40 0.38
C VAL A 102 5.19 2.74 1.37
N GLU A 103 4.51 1.73 1.88
CA GLU A 103 3.48 1.84 2.91
C GLU A 103 4.06 1.59 4.30
N MET A 104 3.34 2.05 5.33
CA MET A 104 3.71 1.78 6.73
C MET A 104 3.58 0.31 7.14
N ASP A 105 2.87 -0.53 6.37
CA ASP A 105 2.83 -1.99 6.56
C ASP A 105 4.01 -2.73 5.86
N GLY A 106 4.94 -1.97 5.27
CA GLY A 106 6.14 -2.46 4.58
C GLY A 106 5.92 -2.80 3.11
N ASP A 107 4.67 -2.82 2.64
CA ASP A 107 4.33 -3.20 1.28
C ASP A 107 4.72 -2.11 0.27
N LEU A 108 4.91 -2.51 -0.99
CA LEU A 108 5.13 -1.57 -2.09
C LEU A 108 3.85 -1.42 -2.90
N HIS A 109 3.45 -0.19 -3.16
CA HIS A 109 2.38 0.13 -4.10
C HIS A 109 3.00 0.60 -5.41
N VAL A 110 2.80 -0.17 -6.49
CA VAL A 110 3.21 0.19 -7.84
C VAL A 110 1.97 0.66 -8.59
N ALA A 111 1.88 1.96 -8.85
CA ALA A 111 0.78 2.55 -9.58
C ALA A 111 1.04 2.51 -11.09
N LEU A 112 0.08 1.97 -11.83
CA LEU A 112 0.11 1.78 -13.28
C LEU A 112 -0.97 2.61 -13.98
N GLN A 113 -0.58 3.24 -15.08
CA GLN A 113 -1.47 3.79 -16.10
C GLN A 113 -1.32 3.00 -17.40
N ASP A 114 -2.26 3.16 -18.33
CA ASP A 114 -2.10 2.63 -19.69
C ASP A 114 -0.74 3.01 -20.27
N ALA A 115 -0.14 2.10 -21.05
CA ALA A 115 1.23 2.26 -21.54
C ALA A 115 1.47 3.58 -22.30
N THR A 116 0.48 4.05 -23.06
CA THR A 116 0.55 5.33 -23.78
C THR A 116 0.26 6.54 -22.90
N GLY A 117 -0.48 6.36 -21.80
CA GLY A 117 -0.92 7.42 -20.90
C GLY A 117 -2.15 8.20 -21.37
N ASP A 118 -2.79 7.77 -22.46
CA ASP A 118 -3.88 8.53 -23.11
C ASP A 118 -5.27 8.25 -22.53
N LYS A 119 -5.39 7.24 -21.67
CA LYS A 119 -6.66 6.83 -21.04
C LYS A 119 -6.65 7.06 -19.53
N ALA A 120 -7.83 7.31 -18.99
CA ALA A 120 -8.03 7.47 -17.56
C ALA A 120 -7.86 6.15 -16.80
N GLY A 121 -7.56 6.27 -15.51
CA GLY A 121 -7.45 5.15 -14.59
C GLY A 121 -6.03 4.95 -14.08
N ILE A 122 -5.93 4.72 -12.78
CA ILE A 122 -4.70 4.26 -12.12
C ILE A 122 -5.06 2.98 -11.38
N VAL A 123 -4.31 1.92 -11.64
CA VAL A 123 -4.43 0.66 -10.91
C VAL A 123 -3.17 0.48 -10.07
N VAL A 124 -3.34 0.05 -8.83
CA VAL A 124 -2.23 -0.21 -7.91
C VAL A 124 -2.00 -1.70 -7.83
N CYS A 125 -0.76 -2.12 -8.08
CA CYS A 125 -0.28 -3.46 -7.76
C CYS A 125 0.45 -3.42 -6.43
N GLU A 126 0.03 -4.24 -5.48
CA GLU A 126 0.66 -4.35 -4.17
C GLU A 126 1.69 -5.48 -4.14
N ILE A 127 2.85 -5.23 -3.53
CA ILE A 127 3.92 -6.23 -3.33
C ILE A 127 4.21 -6.36 -1.83
N PRO A 128 3.83 -7.48 -1.20
CA PRO A 128 3.98 -7.66 0.23
C PRO A 128 5.44 -7.61 0.72
N ALA A 129 5.66 -7.14 1.95
CA ALA A 129 6.93 -7.24 2.68
C ALA A 129 7.23 -8.68 3.15
N LYS A 130 7.37 -9.63 2.22
CA LYS A 130 7.73 -11.02 2.53
C LYS A 130 8.90 -11.49 1.67
N GLN A 131 9.68 -12.42 2.22
CA GLN A 131 10.87 -12.96 1.57
C GLN A 131 10.60 -13.55 0.18
N GLN A 132 9.44 -14.18 -0.02
CA GLN A 132 9.04 -14.75 -1.31
C GLN A 132 8.95 -13.70 -2.44
N TRP A 133 8.77 -12.43 -2.10
CA TRP A 133 8.66 -11.32 -3.06
C TRP A 133 9.97 -10.55 -3.24
N CYS A 134 11.06 -10.98 -2.60
CA CYS A 134 12.34 -10.27 -2.56
C CYS A 134 12.84 -9.88 -3.96
N SER A 135 12.85 -10.81 -4.93
CA SER A 135 13.32 -10.53 -6.30
C SER A 135 12.46 -9.47 -7.02
N ILE A 136 11.14 -9.49 -6.82
CA ILE A 136 10.25 -8.45 -7.37
C ILE A 136 10.52 -7.12 -6.67
N ARG A 137 10.70 -7.11 -5.35
CA ARG A 137 11.00 -5.90 -4.58
C ARG A 137 12.33 -5.28 -5.02
N GLU A 138 13.39 -6.08 -5.20
CA GLU A 138 14.68 -5.62 -5.76
C GLU A 138 14.49 -4.94 -7.12
N THR A 139 13.70 -5.58 -8.00
CA THR A 139 13.37 -5.02 -9.31
C THR A 139 12.66 -3.67 -9.17
N VAL A 140 11.63 -3.57 -8.32
CA VAL A 140 10.90 -2.32 -8.11
C VAL A 140 11.79 -1.22 -7.53
N PHE A 141 12.61 -1.54 -6.53
CA PHE A 141 13.52 -0.56 -5.95
C PHE A 141 14.59 -0.10 -6.94
N SER A 142 15.03 -0.95 -7.88
CA SER A 142 15.97 -0.58 -8.95
C SER A 142 15.42 0.51 -9.89
N TRP A 143 14.10 0.69 -9.96
CA TRP A 143 13.47 1.77 -10.73
C TRP A 143 13.51 3.12 -10.02
N THR A 144 14.04 3.18 -8.80
CA THR A 144 14.00 4.36 -7.92
C THR A 144 15.39 4.84 -7.55
N THR A 145 15.52 6.09 -7.14
CA THR A 145 16.78 6.63 -6.61
C THR A 145 17.02 6.27 -5.15
N THR A 146 16.30 5.29 -4.61
CA THR A 146 16.31 4.95 -3.18
C THR A 146 17.68 4.42 -2.77
N ARG A 147 18.13 4.83 -1.59
CA ARG A 147 19.31 4.28 -0.93
C ARG A 147 18.87 3.72 0.42
N PHE A 148 19.43 2.57 0.76
CA PHE A 148 19.17 1.90 2.02
C PHE A 148 20.37 2.08 2.98
N PRO A 149 20.13 2.07 4.29
CA PRO A 149 18.81 2.06 4.93
C PRO A 149 18.10 3.41 4.79
N PHE A 150 16.78 3.42 4.92
CA PHE A 150 16.01 4.65 5.09
C PHE A 150 14.82 4.43 6.03
N HIS A 151 14.35 5.53 6.63
CA HIS A 151 13.24 5.54 7.57
C HIS A 151 12.08 6.36 7.01
N THR A 152 10.86 5.99 7.39
CA THR A 152 9.66 6.76 7.06
C THR A 152 8.64 6.71 8.19
N SER A 153 8.01 7.86 8.49
CA SER A 153 6.95 7.98 9.51
C SER A 153 5.55 8.06 8.90
N SER A 154 5.47 8.01 7.57
CA SER A 154 4.24 7.95 6.79
C SER A 154 4.52 7.20 5.49
N ASP A 155 3.48 6.88 4.73
CA ASP A 155 3.69 6.36 3.38
C ASP A 155 4.51 7.36 2.56
N ARG A 156 5.41 6.83 1.74
CA ARG A 156 6.39 7.65 1.04
C ARG A 156 6.46 7.26 -0.43
N LYS A 157 6.12 8.22 -1.30
CA LYS A 157 6.35 8.09 -2.74
C LYS A 157 7.85 8.14 -3.01
N LEU A 158 8.36 7.13 -3.71
CA LEU A 158 9.75 7.04 -4.12
C LEU A 158 9.97 7.79 -5.44
N LYS A 159 11.16 8.35 -5.59
CA LYS A 159 11.55 9.06 -6.82
C LYS A 159 11.95 8.04 -7.88
N LEU A 160 11.19 7.98 -8.98
CA LEU A 160 11.48 7.13 -10.13
C LEU A 160 12.67 7.67 -10.94
N ILE A 161 13.46 6.76 -11.51
CA ILE A 161 14.55 7.05 -12.44
C ILE A 161 14.01 7.16 -13.89
N GLY A 162 12.92 6.45 -14.19
CA GLY A 162 12.27 6.45 -15.49
C GLY A 162 10.87 5.84 -15.44
N ALA A 163 10.20 5.80 -16.59
CA ALA A 163 8.85 5.27 -16.73
C ALA A 163 8.87 3.89 -17.42
N SER A 164 9.08 2.84 -16.64
CA SER A 164 9.04 1.45 -17.12
C SER A 164 7.64 1.06 -17.56
N ILE A 165 7.52 0.35 -18.69
CA ILE A 165 6.30 -0.39 -19.04
C ILE A 165 6.50 -1.82 -18.57
N ILE A 166 5.59 -2.32 -17.75
CA ILE A 166 5.68 -3.64 -17.14
C ILE A 166 4.39 -4.41 -17.36
N THR A 167 4.48 -5.74 -17.24
CA THR A 167 3.33 -6.63 -17.11
C THR A 167 3.36 -7.26 -15.73
N VAL A 168 2.28 -7.10 -14.97
CA VAL A 168 2.09 -7.72 -13.66
C VAL A 168 1.11 -8.87 -13.81
N THR A 169 1.53 -10.07 -13.42
CA THR A 169 0.65 -11.24 -13.38
C THR A 169 0.15 -11.46 -11.96
N GLY A 170 -1.17 -11.45 -11.78
CA GLY A 170 -1.79 -11.58 -10.47
C GLY A 170 -3.30 -11.74 -10.56
N LYS A 171 -3.91 -12.08 -9.43
CA LYS A 171 -5.34 -11.91 -9.20
C LYS A 171 -5.63 -10.43 -8.89
N ALA A 172 -6.83 -9.97 -9.23
CA ALA A 172 -7.28 -8.64 -8.83
C ALA A 172 -7.72 -8.61 -7.36
#